data_AF-A0A3C1ZT06-F1
#
_entry.id   AF-A0A3C1ZT06-F1
#
_cell.length_a   1.000
_cell.length_b   1.000
_cell.length_c   1.000
_cell.angle_alpha   90.00
_cell.angle_beta   90.00
_cell.angle_gamma   90.00
#
_symmetry.space_group_name_H-M   'P 1'
#
loop_
_entity.id
_entity.type
_entity.pdbx_description
1 polymer ?
#
loop_
_entity_poly.entity_id
_entity_poly.type
_entity_poly.pdbx_seq_one_letter_code
_entity_poly.pdbx_strand_id
1 'polypeptide(L)'
;MIDYKDRLFSEDLQLQSNLYRYQLQTAEIQYAKDRQELAFVADKKRLQVTNWSVGGGLLGLLVLGAWFIVYRRRAALHKQHLAFVKAQNEALEARVHERTRELHQKNEAIQQLLEKEKRLMQEQLDHKERELSIQAIHGQEKQALLTELLGEVRKLKKKEGWSKAKLLRTVEQKVYDVLQQGDNDANFMVHFEGVHPAFFQAILSHADNLTANEQKLCAYIKLGMNNKEVAQMLNVELGTVKSNINRLKKKLHLSPDDSFRQFIGNVR
;
A
#
# COMPACT_ATOMS: atom_id res chain seq x y z
N MET A 1 114.88 10.53 -102.50
CA MET A 1 115.01 11.05 -101.11
C MET A 1 113.66 11.62 -100.65
N ILE A 2 112.58 10.83 -100.71
CA ILE A 2 111.24 11.06 -100.11
C ILE A 2 110.58 9.65 -100.12
N ASP A 3 110.60 8.87 -99.03
CA ASP A 3 109.69 7.69 -98.87
C ASP A 3 109.77 7.02 -97.46
N TYR A 4 110.88 7.14 -96.74
CA TYR A 4 111.04 6.44 -95.44
C TYR A 4 110.29 7.12 -94.27
N LYS A 5 110.19 8.46 -94.31
CA LYS A 5 109.54 9.27 -93.27
C LYS A 5 108.01 9.13 -93.31
N ASP A 6 107.43 8.95 -94.50
CA ASP A 6 105.98 8.77 -94.68
C ASP A 6 105.52 7.38 -94.22
N ARG A 7 106.33 6.32 -94.40
CA ARG A 7 106.00 4.98 -93.86
C ARG A 7 106.03 4.95 -92.34
N LEU A 8 107.07 5.51 -91.71
CA LEU A 8 107.18 5.55 -90.25
C LEU A 8 106.02 6.34 -89.62
N PHE A 9 105.64 7.46 -90.23
CA PHE A 9 104.48 8.25 -89.81
C PHE A 9 103.16 7.50 -90.00
N SER A 10 103.01 6.73 -91.09
CA SER A 10 101.81 5.91 -91.32
C SER A 10 101.68 4.74 -90.33
N GLU A 11 102.80 4.17 -89.88
CA GLU A 11 102.85 3.03 -88.96
C GLU A 11 102.58 3.48 -87.52
N ASP A 12 103.16 4.59 -87.08
CA ASP A 12 102.83 5.23 -85.80
C ASP A 12 101.35 5.67 -85.75
N LEU A 13 100.81 6.20 -86.85
CA LEU A 13 99.41 6.58 -86.94
C LEU A 13 98.48 5.36 -86.87
N GLN A 14 98.87 4.21 -87.44
CA GLN A 14 98.16 2.94 -87.29
C GLN A 14 98.23 2.40 -85.86
N LEU A 15 99.40 2.48 -85.21
CA LEU A 15 99.57 2.06 -83.83
C LEU A 15 98.69 2.88 -82.88
N GLN A 16 98.66 4.19 -83.06
CA GLN A 16 97.81 5.12 -82.29
C GLN A 16 96.32 4.86 -82.56
N SER A 17 95.93 4.59 -83.81
CA SER A 17 94.57 4.21 -84.18
C SER A 17 94.14 2.90 -83.52
N ASN A 18 95.01 1.88 -83.52
CA ASN A 18 94.73 0.59 -82.86
C ASN A 18 94.66 0.72 -81.34
N LEU A 19 95.54 1.52 -80.73
CA LEU A 19 95.49 1.82 -79.30
C LEU A 19 94.18 2.53 -78.92
N TYR A 20 93.76 3.50 -79.74
CA TYR A 20 92.50 4.21 -79.53
C TYR A 20 91.29 3.29 -79.68
N ARG A 21 91.29 2.40 -80.70
CA ARG A 21 90.24 1.36 -80.88
C ARG A 21 90.18 0.41 -79.68
N TYR A 22 91.33 -0.01 -79.15
CA TYR A 22 91.40 -0.87 -77.98
C TYR A 22 90.84 -0.18 -76.73
N GLN A 23 91.24 1.08 -76.48
CA GLN A 23 90.71 1.87 -75.37
C GLN A 23 89.19 2.04 -75.49
N LEU A 24 88.69 2.38 -76.69
CA LEU A 24 87.26 2.51 -76.95
C LEU A 24 86.53 1.19 -76.67
N GLN A 25 87.06 0.06 -77.13
CA GLN A 25 86.47 -1.26 -76.89
C GLN A 25 86.42 -1.61 -75.39
N THR A 26 87.47 -1.33 -74.62
CA THR A 26 87.47 -1.57 -73.17
C THR A 26 86.48 -0.67 -72.43
N ALA A 27 86.35 0.58 -72.86
CA ALA A 27 85.37 1.52 -72.32
C ALA A 27 83.93 1.09 -72.64
N GLU A 28 83.67 0.58 -73.85
CA GLU A 28 82.37 0.03 -74.24
C GLU A 28 82.00 -1.21 -73.42
N ILE A 29 82.95 -2.12 -73.18
CA ILE A 29 82.76 -3.31 -72.34
C ILE A 29 82.47 -2.90 -70.89
N GLN A 30 83.24 -1.96 -70.34
CA GLN A 30 83.04 -1.46 -68.99
C GLN A 30 81.68 -0.76 -68.86
N TYR A 31 81.33 0.09 -69.82
CA TYR A 31 80.02 0.75 -69.87
C TYR A 31 78.86 -0.24 -69.96
N ALA A 32 79.01 -1.30 -70.77
CA ALA A 32 78.01 -2.37 -70.86
C ALA A 32 77.86 -3.13 -69.53
N LYS A 33 78.98 -3.42 -68.85
CA LYS A 33 79.00 -4.08 -67.54
C LYS A 33 78.34 -3.22 -66.46
N ASP A 34 78.70 -1.94 -66.37
CA ASP A 34 78.11 -1.01 -65.42
C ASP A 34 76.60 -0.84 -65.66
N ARG A 35 76.18 -0.80 -66.94
CA ARG A 35 74.77 -0.77 -67.31
C ARG A 35 74.02 -2.03 -66.89
N GLN A 36 74.65 -3.21 -66.99
CA GLN A 36 74.09 -4.47 -66.51
C GLN A 36 73.99 -4.51 -64.98
N GLU A 37 75.02 -4.04 -64.25
CA GLU A 37 75.00 -3.97 -62.79
C GLU A 37 73.91 -3.01 -62.28
N LEU A 38 73.75 -1.84 -62.91
CA LEU A 38 72.68 -0.90 -62.61
C LEU A 38 71.29 -1.50 -62.87
N ALA A 39 71.11 -2.22 -63.98
CA ALA A 39 69.85 -2.91 -64.30
C ALA A 39 69.53 -4.00 -63.25
N PHE A 40 70.52 -4.80 -62.86
CA PHE A 40 70.36 -5.83 -61.84
C PHE A 40 69.98 -5.25 -60.46
N VAL A 41 70.62 -4.15 -60.06
CA VAL A 41 70.30 -3.45 -58.81
C VAL A 41 68.88 -2.85 -58.87
N ALA A 42 68.47 -2.29 -60.01
CA ALA A 42 67.14 -1.74 -60.20
C ALA A 42 66.05 -2.83 -60.09
N ASP A 43 66.25 -3.99 -60.73
CA ASP A 43 65.30 -5.11 -60.66
C ASP A 43 65.23 -5.72 -59.26
N LYS A 44 66.37 -5.84 -58.57
CA LYS A 44 66.38 -6.31 -57.17
C LYS A 44 65.59 -5.38 -56.24
N LYS A 45 65.74 -4.06 -56.39
CA LYS A 45 64.96 -3.07 -55.62
C LYS A 45 63.46 -3.17 -55.95
N ARG A 46 63.10 -3.33 -57.22
CA ARG A 46 61.71 -3.55 -57.66
C ARG A 46 61.12 -4.79 -57.00
N LEU A 47 61.82 -5.92 -57.07
CA LEU A 47 61.41 -7.18 -56.44
C LEU A 47 61.25 -7.05 -54.92
N GLN A 48 62.18 -6.35 -54.25
CA GLN A 48 62.05 -6.10 -52.81
C GLN A 48 60.81 -5.27 -52.48
N VAL A 49 60.57 -4.16 -53.18
CA VAL A 49 59.39 -3.31 -52.94
C VAL A 49 58.10 -4.09 -53.21
N THR A 50 58.03 -4.87 -54.29
CA THR A 50 56.88 -5.72 -54.60
C THR A 50 56.65 -6.80 -53.53
N ASN A 51 57.71 -7.46 -53.05
CA ASN A 51 57.56 -8.48 -52.01
C ASN A 51 57.09 -7.88 -50.68
N TRP A 52 57.61 -6.71 -50.29
CA TRP A 52 57.18 -6.01 -49.07
C TRP A 52 55.73 -5.51 -49.17
N SER A 53 55.28 -5.01 -50.32
CA SER A 53 53.90 -4.56 -50.51
C SER A 53 52.90 -5.71 -50.50
N VAL A 54 53.23 -6.82 -51.16
CA VAL A 54 52.40 -8.05 -51.15
C VAL A 54 52.34 -8.65 -49.74
N GLY A 55 53.48 -8.75 -49.05
CA GLY A 55 53.54 -9.26 -47.68
C GLY A 55 52.72 -8.42 -46.69
N GLY A 56 52.83 -7.09 -46.79
CA GLY A 56 52.03 -6.17 -45.97
C GLY A 56 50.53 -6.29 -46.23
N GLY A 57 50.12 -6.44 -47.50
CA GLY A 57 48.72 -6.67 -47.87
C GLY A 57 48.15 -7.98 -47.29
N LEU A 58 48.91 -9.08 -47.40
CA LEU A 58 48.52 -10.37 -46.82
C LEU A 58 48.38 -10.29 -45.29
N LEU A 59 49.33 -9.63 -44.62
CA LEU A 59 49.28 -9.45 -43.18
C LEU A 59 48.08 -8.59 -42.74
N GLY A 60 47.77 -7.52 -43.51
CA GLY A 60 46.57 -6.72 -43.31
C GLY A 60 45.28 -7.53 -43.45
N LEU A 61 45.17 -8.39 -44.46
CA LEU A 61 44.02 -9.27 -44.65
C LEU A 61 43.88 -10.28 -43.50
N LEU A 62 44.99 -10.84 -43.00
CA LEU A 62 44.97 -11.71 -41.82
C LEU A 62 44.48 -10.98 -40.56
N VAL A 63 44.95 -9.76 -40.35
CA VAL A 63 44.51 -8.92 -39.22
C VAL A 63 43.02 -8.59 -39.32
N LEU A 64 42.54 -8.19 -40.51
CA LEU A 64 41.12 -7.91 -40.74
C LEU A 64 40.25 -9.16 -40.57
N GLY A 65 40.71 -10.31 -41.05
CA GLY A 65 40.04 -11.60 -40.86
C GLY A 65 39.96 -11.98 -39.38
N ALA A 66 41.07 -11.88 -38.65
CA ALA A 66 41.11 -12.15 -37.21
C ALA A 66 40.21 -11.17 -36.43
N TRP A 67 40.24 -9.88 -36.78
CA TRP A 67 39.37 -8.87 -36.21
C TRP A 67 37.88 -9.19 -36.47
N PHE A 68 37.54 -9.57 -37.70
CA PHE A 68 36.18 -9.96 -38.08
C PHE A 68 35.70 -11.21 -37.32
N ILE A 69 36.57 -12.20 -37.13
CA ILE A 69 36.28 -13.41 -36.34
C ILE A 69 36.01 -13.04 -34.87
N VAL A 70 36.86 -12.21 -34.25
CA VAL A 70 36.68 -11.74 -32.87
C VAL A 70 35.40 -10.92 -32.74
N TYR A 71 35.13 -10.03 -33.69
CA TYR A 71 33.91 -9.23 -33.74
C TYR A 71 32.65 -10.12 -33.79
N ARG A 72 32.61 -11.09 -34.72
CA ARG A 72 31.49 -12.04 -34.80
C ARG A 72 31.35 -12.86 -33.53
N ARG A 73 32.45 -13.33 -32.94
CA ARG A 73 32.43 -14.13 -31.70
C ARG A 73 31.91 -13.33 -30.51
N ARG A 74 32.35 -12.08 -30.34
CA ARG A 74 31.83 -11.16 -29.30
C ARG A 74 30.35 -10.88 -29.49
N ALA A 75 29.92 -10.61 -30.72
CA ALA A 75 28.50 -10.39 -31.02
C ALA A 75 27.64 -11.63 -30.69
N ALA A 76 28.12 -12.84 -30.97
CA ALA A 76 27.42 -14.07 -30.62
C ALA A 76 27.32 -14.29 -29.10
N LEU A 77 28.42 -14.07 -28.37
CA LEU A 77 28.44 -14.17 -26.90
C LEU A 77 27.50 -13.15 -26.24
N HIS A 78 27.47 -11.91 -26.73
CA HIS A 78 26.53 -10.90 -26.23
C HIS A 78 25.08 -11.31 -26.46
N LYS A 79 24.75 -11.93 -27.60
CA LYS A 79 23.39 -12.44 -27.85
C LYS A 79 23.01 -13.55 -26.86
N GLN A 80 23.92 -14.47 -26.53
CA GLN A 80 23.67 -15.53 -25.56
C GLN A 80 23.45 -14.97 -24.15
N HIS A 81 24.33 -14.07 -23.68
CA HIS A 81 24.17 -13.42 -22.39
C HIS A 81 22.86 -12.63 -22.31
N LEU A 82 22.52 -11.90 -23.36
CA LEU A 82 21.26 -11.15 -23.42
C LEU A 82 20.04 -12.08 -23.37
N ALA A 83 20.06 -13.20 -24.09
CA ALA A 83 18.99 -14.20 -24.05
C ALA A 83 18.85 -14.82 -22.64
N PHE A 84 19.97 -15.12 -21.99
CA PHE A 84 19.97 -15.64 -20.63
C PHE A 84 19.38 -14.64 -19.62
N VAL A 85 19.83 -13.39 -19.66
CA VAL A 85 19.30 -12.33 -18.77
C VAL A 85 17.80 -12.11 -19.02
N LYS A 86 17.36 -12.10 -20.29
CA LYS A 86 15.93 -12.01 -20.61
C LYS A 86 15.13 -13.18 -20.06
N ALA A 87 15.60 -14.42 -20.25
CA ALA A 87 14.94 -15.60 -19.71
C ALA A 87 14.88 -15.58 -18.17
N GLN A 88 15.93 -15.10 -17.49
CA GLN A 88 15.91 -14.91 -16.04
C GLN A 88 14.91 -13.84 -15.61
N ASN A 89 14.84 -12.72 -16.33
CA ASN A 89 13.88 -11.66 -16.03
C ASN A 89 12.44 -12.12 -16.25
N GLU A 90 12.14 -12.82 -17.35
CA GLU A 90 10.81 -13.39 -17.61
C GLU A 90 10.41 -14.40 -16.53
N ALA A 91 11.34 -15.26 -16.10
CA ALA A 91 11.10 -16.19 -15.00
C ALA A 91 10.88 -15.47 -13.66
N LEU A 92 11.58 -14.36 -13.43
CA LEU A 92 11.40 -13.53 -12.23
C LEU A 92 10.04 -12.82 -12.26
N GLU A 93 9.67 -12.23 -13.40
CA GLU A 93 8.38 -11.58 -13.60
C GLU A 93 7.23 -12.58 -13.38
N ALA A 94 7.35 -13.81 -13.90
CA ALA A 94 6.37 -14.88 -13.66
C ALA A 94 6.22 -15.20 -12.16
N ARG A 95 7.34 -15.31 -11.42
CA ARG A 95 7.33 -15.54 -9.96
C ARG A 95 6.70 -14.38 -9.20
N VAL A 96 7.00 -13.14 -9.60
CA VAL A 96 6.42 -11.93 -9.00
C VAL A 96 4.92 -11.89 -9.26
N HIS A 97 4.47 -12.20 -10.47
CA HIS A 97 3.05 -12.29 -10.81
C HIS A 97 2.32 -13.38 -10.02
N GLU A 98 2.91 -14.56 -9.88
CA GLU A 98 2.36 -15.64 -9.07
C GLU A 98 2.23 -15.22 -7.60
N ARG A 99 3.29 -14.63 -7.03
CA ARG A 99 3.27 -14.16 -5.64
C ARG A 99 2.26 -13.02 -5.43
N THR A 100 2.11 -12.15 -6.41
CA THR A 100 1.12 -11.06 -6.37
C THR A 100 -0.30 -11.62 -6.37
N ARG A 101 -0.59 -12.63 -7.20
CA ARG A 101 -1.88 -13.34 -7.20
C ARG A 101 -2.15 -14.03 -5.86
N GLU A 102 -1.16 -14.72 -5.30
CA GLU A 102 -1.29 -15.36 -3.98
C GLU A 102 -1.59 -14.33 -2.87
N LEU A 103 -0.89 -13.19 -2.89
CA LEU A 103 -1.13 -12.10 -1.93
C LEU A 103 -2.53 -11.49 -2.10
N HIS A 104 -2.99 -11.29 -3.34
CA HIS A 104 -4.35 -10.82 -3.60
C HIS A 104 -5.41 -11.81 -3.08
N GLN A 105 -5.27 -13.11 -3.34
CA GLN A 105 -6.18 -14.13 -2.82
C GLN A 105 -6.20 -14.17 -1.29
N LYS A 106 -5.03 -14.09 -0.65
CA LYS A 106 -4.93 -14.02 0.82
C LYS A 106 -5.60 -12.76 1.37
N ASN A 107 -5.40 -11.62 0.73
CA ASN A 107 -6.02 -10.37 1.15
C ASN A 107 -7.54 -10.41 0.99
N GLU A 108 -8.05 -10.95 -0.12
CA GLU A 108 -9.49 -11.17 -0.34
C GLU A 108 -10.08 -12.11 0.72
N ALA A 109 -9.39 -13.21 1.06
CA ALA A 109 -9.82 -14.12 2.11
C ALA A 109 -9.86 -13.45 3.49
N ILE A 110 -8.87 -12.61 3.81
CA ILE A 110 -8.86 -11.82 5.06
C ILE A 110 -10.05 -10.85 5.10
N GLN A 111 -10.34 -10.15 3.99
CA GLN A 111 -11.50 -9.25 3.92
C GLN A 111 -12.82 -10.00 4.14
N GLN A 112 -12.98 -11.17 3.51
CA GLN A 112 -14.17 -12.01 3.72
C GLN A 112 -14.33 -12.49 5.16
N LEU A 113 -13.22 -12.86 5.83
CA LEU A 113 -13.26 -13.24 7.24
C LEU A 113 -13.65 -12.06 8.12
N LEU A 114 -13.08 -10.88 7.86
CA LEU A 114 -13.41 -9.65 8.59
C LEU A 114 -14.89 -9.27 8.41
N GLU A 115 -15.44 -9.39 7.20
CA GLU A 115 -16.87 -9.15 6.96
C GLU A 115 -17.77 -10.15 7.71
N LYS A 116 -17.39 -11.43 7.72
CA LYS A 116 -18.11 -12.46 8.50
C LYS A 116 -18.08 -12.17 9.99
N GLU A 117 -16.92 -11.80 10.52
CA GLU A 117 -16.77 -11.44 11.93
C GLU A 117 -17.62 -10.22 12.29
N LYS A 118 -17.62 -9.18 11.44
CA LYS A 118 -18.50 -8.01 11.61
C LYS A 118 -19.97 -8.38 11.60
N ARG A 119 -20.42 -9.24 10.67
CA ARG A 119 -21.81 -9.70 10.63
C ARG A 119 -22.18 -10.48 11.89
N LEU A 120 -21.33 -11.39 12.33
CA LEU A 120 -21.57 -12.17 13.54
C LEU A 120 -21.63 -11.28 14.79
N MET A 121 -20.74 -10.28 14.88
CA MET A 121 -20.79 -9.28 15.95
C MET A 121 -22.09 -8.46 15.91
N GLN A 122 -22.52 -8.05 14.72
CA GLN A 122 -23.78 -7.32 14.55
C GLN A 122 -24.99 -8.17 14.96
N GLU A 123 -25.03 -9.44 14.55
CA GLU A 123 -26.07 -10.38 14.95
C GLU A 123 -26.10 -10.60 16.47
N GLN A 124 -24.94 -10.65 17.12
CA GLN A 124 -24.85 -10.72 18.58
C GLN A 124 -25.38 -9.45 19.26
N LEU A 125 -25.07 -8.28 18.71
CA LEU A 125 -25.63 -7.01 19.19
C LEU A 125 -27.15 -6.98 19.04
N ASP A 126 -27.68 -7.33 17.88
CA ASP A 126 -29.13 -7.36 17.61
C ASP A 126 -29.85 -8.40 18.49
N HIS A 127 -29.19 -9.53 18.80
CA HIS A 127 -29.71 -10.51 19.74
C HIS A 127 -29.76 -9.96 21.16
N LYS A 128 -28.68 -9.30 21.60
CA LYS A 128 -28.62 -8.65 22.91
C LYS A 128 -29.63 -7.52 23.04
N GLU A 129 -29.83 -6.73 22.00
CA GLU A 129 -30.85 -5.68 21.96
C GLU A 129 -32.27 -6.25 22.13
N ARG A 130 -32.57 -7.37 21.47
CA ARG A 130 -33.84 -8.08 21.64
C ARG A 130 -34.02 -8.63 23.05
N GLU A 131 -32.99 -9.27 23.61
CA GLU A 131 -33.03 -9.74 25.00
C GLU A 131 -33.32 -8.60 25.97
N LEU A 132 -32.65 -7.45 25.78
CA LEU A 132 -32.85 -6.25 26.60
C LEU A 132 -34.26 -5.69 26.48
N SER A 133 -34.79 -5.61 25.25
CA SER A 133 -36.16 -5.14 25.02
C SER A 133 -37.20 -6.04 25.71
N ILE A 134 -37.03 -7.36 25.62
CA ILE A 134 -37.90 -8.32 26.32
C ILE A 134 -37.80 -8.15 27.84
N GLN A 135 -36.60 -8.00 28.39
CA GLN A 135 -36.42 -7.75 29.82
C GLN A 135 -37.07 -6.44 30.27
N ALA A 136 -36.95 -5.38 29.47
CA ALA A 136 -37.60 -4.10 29.74
C ALA A 136 -39.14 -4.23 29.74
N ILE A 137 -39.71 -4.97 28.77
CA ILE A 137 -41.16 -5.26 28.71
C ILE A 137 -41.60 -6.03 29.95
N HIS A 138 -40.92 -7.13 30.31
CA HIS A 138 -41.25 -7.89 31.53
C HIS A 138 -41.13 -7.03 32.80
N GLY A 139 -40.15 -6.14 32.85
CA GLY A 139 -40.01 -5.15 33.93
C GLY A 139 -41.21 -4.21 34.00
N GLN A 140 -41.68 -3.73 32.85
CA GLN A 140 -42.85 -2.85 32.74
C GLN A 140 -44.14 -3.56 33.14
N GLU A 141 -44.37 -4.79 32.67
CA GLU A 141 -45.54 -5.60 33.03
C GLU A 141 -45.59 -5.87 34.54
N LYS A 142 -44.45 -6.25 35.13
CA LYS A 142 -44.31 -6.43 36.57
C LYS A 142 -44.66 -5.13 37.32
N GLN A 143 -44.15 -3.99 36.86
CA GLN A 143 -44.42 -2.69 37.48
C GLN A 143 -45.91 -2.32 37.41
N ALA A 144 -46.55 -2.57 36.26
CA ALA A 144 -47.98 -2.32 36.07
C ALA A 144 -48.85 -3.18 37.00
N LEU A 145 -48.58 -4.49 37.07
CA LEU A 145 -49.27 -5.43 37.97
C LEU A 145 -49.15 -5.03 39.44
N LEU A 146 -47.94 -4.67 39.88
CA LEU A 146 -47.72 -4.23 41.26
C LEU A 146 -48.46 -2.92 41.56
N THR A 147 -48.50 -1.98 40.61
CA THR A 147 -49.25 -0.73 40.75
C THR A 147 -50.76 -0.97 40.82
N GLU A 148 -51.29 -1.89 40.00
CA GLU A 148 -52.69 -2.30 40.03
C GLU A 148 -53.06 -2.95 41.38
N LEU A 149 -52.27 -3.92 41.84
CA LEU A 149 -52.43 -4.55 43.16
C LEU A 149 -52.44 -3.52 44.29
N LEU A 150 -51.54 -2.54 44.25
CA LEU A 150 -51.48 -1.48 45.26
C LEU A 150 -52.75 -0.60 45.21
N GLY A 151 -53.29 -0.36 44.01
CA GLY A 151 -54.59 0.27 43.81
C GLY A 151 -55.75 -0.52 44.41
N GLU A 152 -55.80 -1.83 44.23
CA GLU A 152 -56.84 -2.70 44.80
C GLU A 152 -56.78 -2.76 46.34
N VAL A 153 -55.59 -2.87 46.91
CA VAL A 153 -55.36 -2.84 48.36
C VAL A 153 -55.88 -1.52 48.96
N ARG A 154 -55.63 -0.39 48.29
CA ARG A 154 -56.16 0.93 48.70
C ARG A 154 -57.69 0.99 48.64
N LYS A 155 -58.33 0.37 47.63
CA LYS A 155 -59.80 0.29 47.52
C LYS A 155 -60.39 -0.54 48.65
N LEU A 156 -59.80 -1.70 48.98
CA LEU A 156 -60.24 -2.57 50.08
C LEU A 156 -60.15 -1.87 51.44
N LYS A 157 -59.09 -1.10 51.68
CA LYS A 157 -58.90 -0.29 52.89
C LYS A 157 -60.02 0.75 53.10
N LYS A 158 -60.57 1.30 52.03
CA LYS A 158 -61.72 2.24 52.09
C LYS A 158 -63.05 1.55 52.39
N LYS A 159 -63.22 0.27 52.01
CA LYS A 159 -64.49 -0.49 52.16
C LYS A 159 -64.65 -1.20 53.51
N GLU A 160 -63.59 -1.76 54.09
CA GLU A 160 -63.69 -2.70 55.23
C GLU A 160 -63.57 -2.07 56.64
N GLY A 161 -63.31 -0.76 56.75
CA GLY A 161 -63.13 -0.12 58.07
C GLY A 161 -61.94 -0.66 58.89
N TRP A 162 -61.75 -0.11 60.09
CA TRP A 162 -60.50 -0.21 60.90
C TRP A 162 -60.00 -1.65 61.20
N SER A 163 -60.84 -2.68 61.06
CA SER A 163 -60.55 -4.06 61.49
C SER A 163 -59.38 -4.74 60.75
N LYS A 164 -59.21 -4.49 59.45
CA LYS A 164 -58.09 -5.05 58.64
C LYS A 164 -57.05 -4.00 58.22
N ALA A 165 -57.15 -2.78 58.72
CA ALA A 165 -56.34 -1.64 58.27
C ALA A 165 -54.84 -1.83 58.48
N LYS A 166 -54.42 -2.56 59.53
CA LYS A 166 -53.01 -2.85 59.81
C LYS A 166 -52.40 -3.82 58.80
N LEU A 167 -53.11 -4.92 58.48
CA LEU A 167 -52.67 -5.91 57.50
C LEU A 167 -52.60 -5.31 56.09
N LEU A 168 -53.62 -4.54 55.71
CA LEU A 168 -53.65 -3.84 54.41
C LEU A 168 -52.52 -2.81 54.30
N ARG A 169 -52.19 -2.09 55.39
CA ARG A 169 -50.99 -1.23 55.43
C ARG A 169 -49.71 -2.03 55.22
N THR A 170 -49.56 -3.18 55.87
CA THR A 170 -48.35 -4.02 55.71
C THR A 170 -48.20 -4.55 54.29
N VAL A 171 -49.31 -4.93 53.63
CA VAL A 171 -49.29 -5.35 52.22
C VAL A 171 -48.98 -4.17 51.32
N GLU A 172 -49.62 -3.01 51.53
CA GLU A 172 -49.34 -1.78 50.79
C GLU A 172 -47.86 -1.37 50.92
N GLN A 173 -47.30 -1.46 52.12
CA GLN A 173 -45.89 -1.19 52.39
C GLN A 173 -44.98 -2.18 51.68
N LYS A 174 -45.25 -3.49 51.76
CA LYS A 174 -44.43 -4.51 51.07
C LYS A 174 -44.46 -4.38 49.55
N VAL A 175 -45.63 -4.10 48.96
CA VAL A 175 -45.73 -3.86 47.51
C VAL A 175 -45.01 -2.55 47.15
N TYR A 176 -45.13 -1.51 47.98
CA TYR A 176 -44.36 -0.28 47.81
C TYR A 176 -42.85 -0.51 47.93
N ASP A 177 -42.41 -1.33 48.87
CA ASP A 177 -41.00 -1.68 49.07
C ASP A 177 -40.47 -2.50 47.87
N VAL A 178 -41.27 -3.39 47.28
CA VAL A 178 -40.90 -4.12 46.05
C VAL A 178 -40.88 -3.20 44.81
N LEU A 179 -41.77 -2.20 44.75
CA LEU A 179 -41.75 -1.15 43.72
C LEU A 179 -40.56 -0.19 43.90
N GLN A 180 -40.05 -0.02 45.13
CA GLN A 180 -38.91 0.84 45.49
C GLN A 180 -37.58 0.09 45.51
N GLN A 181 -37.59 -1.24 45.64
CA GLN A 181 -36.42 -2.10 45.47
C GLN A 181 -36.00 -2.03 44.01
N GLY A 182 -35.23 -0.99 43.71
CA GLY A 182 -34.68 -0.63 42.41
C GLY A 182 -33.65 -1.61 41.85
N ASP A 183 -33.85 -2.91 42.06
CA ASP A 183 -33.06 -3.94 41.38
C ASP A 183 -33.22 -3.83 39.86
N ASN A 184 -34.39 -3.42 39.38
CA ASN A 184 -34.60 -3.11 37.97
C ASN A 184 -33.84 -1.85 37.53
N ASP A 185 -33.74 -0.85 38.40
CA ASP A 185 -33.15 0.45 38.08
C ASP A 185 -31.62 0.42 38.09
N ALA A 186 -31.03 -0.26 39.09
CA ALA A 186 -29.59 -0.47 39.16
C ALA A 186 -29.11 -1.38 38.03
N ASN A 187 -29.84 -2.46 37.74
CA ASN A 187 -29.56 -3.29 36.58
C ASN A 187 -29.72 -2.50 35.29
N PHE A 188 -30.80 -1.73 35.12
CA PHE A 188 -30.99 -0.89 33.94
C PHE A 188 -29.81 0.04 33.69
N MET A 189 -29.30 0.73 34.72
CA MET A 189 -28.18 1.66 34.56
C MET A 189 -26.89 0.94 34.16
N VAL A 190 -26.58 -0.20 34.80
CA VAL A 190 -25.42 -1.04 34.45
C VAL A 190 -25.54 -1.56 33.01
N HIS A 191 -26.73 -1.95 32.59
CA HIS A 191 -26.98 -2.48 31.25
C HIS A 191 -26.94 -1.36 30.19
N PHE A 192 -27.48 -0.18 30.52
CA PHE A 192 -27.45 0.99 29.65
C PHE A 192 -26.01 1.45 29.42
N GLU A 193 -25.15 1.49 30.44
CA GLU A 193 -23.72 1.80 30.27
C GLU A 193 -22.98 0.76 29.42
N GLY A 194 -23.40 -0.51 29.45
CA GLY A 194 -22.86 -1.55 28.59
C GLY A 194 -23.17 -1.35 27.10
N VAL A 195 -24.35 -0.81 26.77
CA VAL A 195 -24.77 -0.54 25.37
C VAL A 195 -24.34 0.85 24.89
N HIS A 196 -24.33 1.83 25.78
CA HIS A 196 -23.93 3.21 25.53
C HIS A 196 -22.71 3.58 26.36
N PRO A 197 -21.55 2.98 26.08
CA PRO A 197 -20.32 3.29 26.80
C PRO A 197 -19.98 4.77 26.61
N ALA A 198 -19.55 5.42 27.70
CA ALA A 198 -19.20 6.84 27.76
C ALA A 198 -20.35 7.87 27.63
N PHE A 199 -21.62 7.45 27.48
CA PHE A 199 -22.74 8.41 27.42
C PHE A 199 -22.83 9.30 28.66
N PHE A 200 -22.79 8.71 29.86
CA PHE A 200 -22.83 9.51 31.09
C PHE A 200 -21.57 10.33 31.29
N GLN A 201 -20.40 9.87 30.81
CA GLN A 201 -19.18 10.68 30.83
C GLN A 201 -19.33 11.92 29.94
N ALA A 202 -19.88 11.75 28.73
CA ALA A 202 -20.14 12.85 27.82
C ALA A 202 -21.19 13.82 28.40
N ILE A 203 -22.27 13.33 28.99
CA ILE A 203 -23.27 14.21 29.63
C ILE A 203 -22.69 14.93 30.85
N LEU A 204 -21.94 14.23 31.70
CA LEU A 204 -21.35 14.83 32.91
C LEU A 204 -20.28 15.87 32.57
N SER A 205 -19.62 15.77 31.40
CA SER A 205 -18.73 16.85 30.92
C SER A 205 -19.45 18.16 30.60
N HIS A 206 -20.78 18.12 30.39
CA HIS A 206 -21.62 19.29 30.16
C HIS A 206 -22.41 19.74 31.41
N ALA A 207 -22.45 18.92 32.46
CA ALA A 207 -23.17 19.23 33.68
C ALA A 207 -22.50 18.59 34.91
N ASP A 208 -21.94 19.43 35.78
CA ASP A 208 -21.14 18.99 36.93
C ASP A 208 -21.92 18.25 38.02
N ASN A 209 -23.26 18.24 37.99
CA ASN A 209 -24.08 17.60 39.02
C ASN A 209 -25.47 17.14 38.54
N LEU A 210 -25.51 15.92 37.99
CA LEU A 210 -26.74 15.20 37.67
C LEU A 210 -27.07 14.20 38.77
N THR A 211 -28.29 14.29 39.31
CA THR A 211 -28.81 13.30 40.26
C THR A 211 -29.09 11.98 39.55
N ALA A 212 -29.12 10.86 40.30
CA ALA A 212 -29.42 9.54 39.73
C ALA A 212 -30.75 9.49 38.95
N ASN A 213 -31.79 10.17 39.42
CA ASN A 213 -33.07 10.25 38.70
C ASN A 213 -32.99 11.10 37.42
N GLU A 214 -32.16 12.12 37.39
CA GLU A 214 -31.90 12.91 36.18
C GLU A 214 -31.11 12.11 35.14
N GLN A 215 -30.12 11.31 35.60
CA GLN A 215 -29.37 10.40 34.73
C GLN A 215 -30.30 9.34 34.10
N LYS A 216 -31.18 8.72 34.88
CA LYS A 216 -32.21 7.80 34.37
C LYS A 216 -33.11 8.46 33.35
N LEU A 217 -33.55 9.69 33.60
CA LEU A 217 -34.39 10.43 32.65
C LEU A 217 -33.67 10.66 31.30
N CYS A 218 -32.38 11.01 31.33
CA CYS A 218 -31.56 11.13 30.12
C CYS A 218 -31.43 9.78 29.39
N ALA A 219 -31.21 8.69 30.11
CA ALA A 219 -31.13 7.35 29.54
C ALA A 219 -32.43 6.92 28.85
N TYR A 220 -33.59 7.10 29.49
CA TYR A 220 -34.87 6.77 28.86
C TYR A 220 -35.16 7.61 27.61
N ILE A 221 -34.75 8.88 27.60
CA ILE A 221 -34.88 9.73 26.42
C ILE A 221 -33.91 9.32 25.31
N LYS A 222 -32.69 8.88 25.66
CA LYS A 222 -31.72 8.33 24.71
C LYS A 222 -32.25 7.07 24.01
N LEU A 223 -32.98 6.24 24.74
CA LEU A 223 -33.69 5.07 24.23
C LEU A 223 -34.97 5.41 23.42
N GLY A 224 -35.26 6.70 23.20
CA GLY A 224 -36.37 7.13 22.34
C GLY A 224 -37.73 7.26 23.02
N MET A 225 -37.84 6.99 24.33
CA MET A 225 -39.12 7.04 25.05
C MET A 225 -39.72 8.44 25.09
N ASN A 226 -41.03 8.56 24.88
CA ASN A 226 -41.75 9.84 24.97
C ASN A 226 -41.97 10.29 26.44
N ASN A 227 -42.40 11.54 26.66
CA ASN A 227 -42.50 12.08 28.03
C ASN A 227 -43.53 11.33 28.91
N LYS A 228 -44.55 10.69 28.30
CA LYS A 228 -45.55 9.90 29.03
C LYS A 228 -44.96 8.57 29.48
N GLU A 229 -44.21 7.91 28.60
CA GLU A 229 -43.50 6.66 28.89
C GLU A 229 -42.44 6.89 29.97
N VAL A 230 -41.63 7.96 29.86
CA VAL A 230 -40.65 8.33 30.89
C VAL A 230 -41.32 8.58 32.25
N ALA A 231 -42.49 9.23 32.27
CA ALA A 231 -43.24 9.47 33.50
C ALA A 231 -43.68 8.16 34.16
N GLN A 232 -44.10 7.18 33.36
CA GLN A 232 -44.45 5.84 33.84
C GLN A 232 -43.23 5.09 34.37
N MET A 233 -42.10 5.12 33.66
CA MET A 233 -40.86 4.44 34.08
C MET A 233 -40.31 5.00 35.39
N LEU A 234 -40.36 6.32 35.57
CA LEU A 234 -39.90 6.98 36.80
C LEU A 234 -40.95 7.02 37.92
N ASN A 235 -42.17 6.50 37.67
CA ASN A 235 -43.30 6.55 38.59
C ASN A 235 -43.61 7.97 39.12
N VAL A 236 -43.57 8.96 38.22
CA VAL A 236 -43.86 10.37 38.52
C VAL A 236 -44.93 10.92 37.58
N GLU A 237 -45.57 12.02 37.97
CA GLU A 237 -46.50 12.70 37.07
C GLU A 237 -45.80 13.28 35.83
N LEU A 238 -46.53 13.35 34.71
CA LEU A 238 -46.05 13.93 33.46
C LEU A 238 -45.56 15.39 33.62
N GLY A 239 -46.20 16.17 34.50
CA GLY A 239 -45.78 17.53 34.82
C GLY A 239 -44.38 17.59 35.43
N THR A 240 -44.06 16.62 36.29
CA THR A 240 -42.74 16.47 36.93
C THR A 240 -41.66 16.18 35.91
N VAL A 241 -41.93 15.33 34.91
CA VAL A 241 -40.99 15.05 33.81
C VAL A 241 -40.68 16.32 33.02
N LYS A 242 -41.69 17.12 32.66
CA LYS A 242 -41.49 18.39 31.94
C LYS A 242 -40.65 19.39 32.76
N SER A 243 -40.93 19.50 34.05
CA SER A 243 -40.15 20.36 34.97
C SER A 243 -38.69 19.90 35.06
N ASN A 244 -38.46 18.59 35.19
CA ASN A 244 -37.12 18.02 35.22
C ASN A 244 -36.36 18.24 33.90
N ILE A 245 -37.00 18.07 32.75
CA ILE A 245 -36.40 18.38 31.44
C ILE A 245 -35.97 19.87 31.40
N ASN A 246 -36.81 20.79 31.85
CA ASN A 246 -36.47 22.22 31.87
C ASN A 246 -35.29 22.52 32.81
N ARG A 247 -35.22 21.86 33.97
CA ARG A 247 -34.04 21.94 34.86
C ARG A 247 -32.79 21.40 34.17
N LEU A 248 -32.90 20.30 33.45
CA LEU A 248 -31.77 19.67 32.76
C LEU A 248 -31.27 20.49 31.59
N LYS A 249 -32.15 21.13 30.82
CA LYS A 249 -31.75 22.09 29.78
C LYS A 249 -30.87 23.20 30.35
N LYS A 250 -31.25 23.75 31.52
CA LYS A 250 -30.44 24.77 32.21
C LYS A 250 -29.10 24.24 32.70
N LYS A 251 -29.08 23.02 33.27
CA LYS A 251 -27.84 22.37 33.76
C LYS A 251 -26.87 22.02 32.63
N LEU A 252 -27.38 21.67 31.45
CA LEU A 252 -26.60 21.33 30.25
C LEU A 252 -26.31 22.55 29.36
N HIS A 253 -26.60 23.76 29.86
CA HIS A 253 -26.38 25.02 29.14
C HIS A 253 -27.05 25.10 27.76
N LEU A 254 -28.22 24.48 27.60
CA LEU A 254 -29.01 24.51 26.37
C LEU A 254 -29.92 25.75 26.30
N SER A 255 -30.07 26.31 25.09
CA SER A 255 -31.00 27.40 24.82
C SER A 255 -32.46 26.96 25.01
N PRO A 256 -33.39 27.87 25.34
CA PRO A 256 -34.83 27.56 25.40
C PRO A 256 -35.36 26.92 24.12
N ASP A 257 -34.84 27.32 22.95
CA ASP A 257 -35.24 26.83 21.63
C ASP A 257 -34.61 25.48 21.26
N ASP A 258 -33.54 25.06 21.94
CA ASP A 258 -32.85 23.81 21.64
C ASP A 258 -33.70 22.60 22.03
N SER A 259 -33.78 21.59 21.17
CA SER A 259 -34.48 20.35 21.53
C SER A 259 -33.62 19.49 22.46
N PHE A 260 -34.04 19.38 23.73
CA PHE A 260 -33.40 18.51 24.71
C PHE A 260 -33.26 17.06 24.19
N ARG A 261 -34.29 16.57 23.47
CA ARG A 261 -34.30 15.22 22.91
C ARG A 261 -33.26 15.04 21.81
N GLN A 262 -33.13 16.02 20.92
CA GLN A 262 -32.10 15.97 19.87
C GLN A 262 -30.70 16.03 20.47
N PHE A 263 -30.49 16.90 21.47
CA PHE A 263 -29.23 16.97 22.19
C PHE A 263 -28.84 15.60 22.77
N ILE A 264 -29.70 15.01 23.59
CA ILE A 264 -29.47 13.68 24.19
C ILE A 264 -29.27 12.60 23.11
N GLY A 265 -30.07 12.62 22.04
CA GLY A 265 -29.94 11.71 20.91
C GLY A 265 -28.57 11.78 20.21
N ASN A 266 -27.94 12.95 20.18
CA ASN A 266 -26.65 13.18 19.53
C ASN A 266 -25.44 12.92 20.43
N VAL A 267 -25.62 12.82 21.76
CA VAL A 267 -24.54 12.45 22.67
C VAL A 267 -24.08 11.03 22.36
N ARG A 268 -22.81 10.83 22.00
CA ARG A 268 -22.26 9.50 21.72
C ARG A 268 -22.14 8.66 22.98
#